data_AF-A0A2U2ZGF8-F1
#
_entry.id   AF-A0A2U2ZGF8-F1
#
_cell.length_a   1.000
_cell.length_b   1.000
_cell.length_c   1.000
_cell.angle_alpha   90.00
_cell.angle_beta   90.00
_cell.angle_gamma   90.00
#
_symmetry.space_group_name_H-M   'P 1'
#
loop_
_entity.id
_entity.type
_entity.pdbx_description
1 polymer ?
#
loop_
_entity_poly.entity_id
_entity_poly.type
_entity_poly.pdbx_seq_one_letter_code
_entity_poly.pdbx_strand_id
1 'polypeptide(L)'
;LQKILAVEGLDAALACAVATLGEHGAKAAYAALNRRVPGFGPSFFTKFLYFAGKTVPPASGPEPLILDRFLARRLRSLAAVAGRETGHDPDGSVAAWVWRDRDWSPHRYEVYLSFLHSAAAQVAATDGWPSNASCDLLECALFHAA
;
A
#
# COMPACT_ATOMS: atom_id res chain seq x y z
N LEU A 1 -11.30 16.99 -7.39
CA LEU A 1 -12.28 16.27 -6.56
C LEU A 1 -13.68 16.30 -7.19
N GLN A 2 -14.27 17.47 -7.46
CA GLN A 2 -15.60 17.59 -8.09
C GLN A 2 -15.80 16.72 -9.35
N LYS A 3 -14.79 16.66 -10.23
CA LYS A 3 -14.83 15.81 -11.44
C LYS A 3 -14.87 14.30 -11.15
N ILE A 4 -14.27 13.86 -10.04
CA ILE A 4 -14.29 12.44 -9.62
C ILE A 4 -15.64 12.12 -8.99
N LEU A 5 -16.15 13.01 -8.13
CA LEU A 5 -17.44 12.85 -7.47
C LEU A 5 -18.63 12.86 -8.45
N ALA A 6 -18.46 13.47 -9.62
CA ALA A 6 -19.46 13.48 -10.69
C ALA A 6 -19.40 12.23 -11.59
N VAL A 7 -18.49 11.28 -11.34
CA VAL A 7 -18.41 10.06 -12.15
C VAL A 7 -19.60 9.15 -11.83
N GLU A 8 -20.37 8.83 -12.86
CA GLU A 8 -21.46 7.86 -12.76
C GLU A 8 -20.93 6.49 -12.32
N GLY A 9 -21.60 5.86 -11.35
CA GLY A 9 -21.20 4.56 -10.82
C GLY A 9 -20.03 4.59 -9.83
N LEU A 10 -19.58 5.77 -9.38
CA LEU A 10 -18.58 5.88 -8.31
C LEU A 10 -19.00 5.14 -7.05
N ASP A 11 -20.21 5.40 -6.55
CA ASP A 11 -20.71 4.79 -5.31
C ASP A 11 -20.78 3.26 -5.42
N ALA A 12 -21.24 2.75 -6.57
CA ALA A 12 -21.26 1.31 -6.84
C ALA A 12 -19.85 0.70 -6.87
N ALA A 13 -18.86 1.40 -7.43
CA ALA A 13 -17.48 0.96 -7.45
C ALA A 13 -16.86 0.94 -6.05
N LEU A 14 -17.11 1.98 -5.23
CA LEU A 14 -16.65 2.05 -3.85
C LEU A 14 -17.31 0.97 -2.98
N ALA A 15 -18.63 0.79 -3.09
CA ALA A 15 -19.36 -0.25 -2.37
C ALA A 15 -18.88 -1.66 -2.76
N CYS A 16 -18.67 -1.92 -4.05
CA CYS A 16 -18.11 -3.18 -4.54
C CYS A 16 -16.71 -3.44 -3.95
N ALA A 17 -15.85 -2.42 -3.88
CA ALA A 17 -14.53 -2.57 -3.29
C ALA A 17 -14.57 -2.86 -1.78
N VAL A 18 -15.50 -2.25 -1.04
CA VAL A 18 -15.70 -2.54 0.39
C VAL A 18 -16.21 -3.97 0.61
N ALA A 19 -17.18 -4.42 -0.18
CA ALA A 19 -17.64 -5.81 -0.13
C ALA A 19 -16.49 -6.79 -0.46
N THR A 20 -15.76 -6.51 -1.55
CA THR A 20 -14.59 -7.30 -1.96
C THR A 20 -13.50 -7.33 -0.88
N LEU A 21 -13.32 -6.24 -0.12
CA LEU A 21 -12.38 -6.20 0.99
C LEU A 21 -12.77 -7.20 2.08
N GLY A 22 -14.04 -7.18 2.49
CA GLY A 22 -14.57 -8.10 3.51
C GLY A 22 -14.64 -9.56 3.07
N GLU A 23 -14.70 -9.85 1.77
CA GLU A 23 -14.84 -11.21 1.23
C GLU A 23 -13.52 -11.82 0.73
N HIS A 24 -12.63 -10.99 0.18
CA HIS A 24 -11.46 -11.42 -0.59
C HIS A 24 -10.17 -10.68 -0.25
N GLY A 25 -10.23 -9.71 0.68
CA GLY A 25 -9.06 -9.00 1.19
C GLY A 25 -8.55 -7.86 0.30
N ALA A 26 -7.48 -7.22 0.76
CA ALA A 26 -7.02 -5.91 0.26
C ALA A 26 -6.59 -5.90 -1.21
N LYS A 27 -5.95 -6.98 -1.69
CA LYS A 27 -5.52 -7.10 -3.10
C LYS A 27 -6.69 -7.14 -4.06
N ALA A 28 -7.72 -7.92 -3.73
CA ALA A 28 -8.91 -8.04 -4.55
C ALA A 28 -9.69 -6.71 -4.57
N ALA A 29 -9.83 -6.06 -3.42
CA ALA A 29 -10.44 -4.74 -3.31
C ALA A 29 -9.68 -3.66 -4.11
N TYR A 30 -8.35 -3.71 -4.09
CA TYR A 30 -7.51 -2.88 -4.96
C TYR A 30 -7.82 -3.13 -6.44
N ALA A 31 -7.88 -4.40 -6.85
CA ALA A 31 -8.17 -4.76 -8.24
C ALA A 31 -9.55 -4.27 -8.69
N ALA A 32 -10.56 -4.30 -7.81
CA ALA A 32 -11.90 -3.80 -8.08
C ALA A 32 -11.95 -2.28 -8.36
N LEU A 33 -11.03 -1.49 -7.76
CA LEU A 33 -10.94 -0.05 -7.97
C LEU A 33 -10.00 0.35 -9.12
N ASN A 34 -9.01 -0.49 -9.43
CA ASN A 34 -7.95 -0.15 -10.37
C ASN A 34 -8.51 0.14 -11.78
N ARG A 35 -8.33 1.38 -12.24
CA ARG A 35 -8.85 1.90 -13.53
C ARG A 35 -10.39 1.86 -13.65
N ARG A 36 -11.11 1.65 -12.55
CA ARG A 36 -12.58 1.60 -12.57
C ARG A 36 -13.22 2.99 -12.63
N VAL A 37 -12.60 3.97 -11.98
CA VAL A 37 -13.08 5.36 -11.91
C VAL A 37 -12.02 6.28 -12.53
N PRO A 38 -12.34 7.02 -13.61
CA PRO A 38 -11.41 7.97 -14.23
C PRO A 38 -10.89 9.02 -13.25
N GLY A 39 -9.58 9.23 -13.23
CA GLY A 39 -8.92 10.18 -12.32
C GLY A 39 -8.77 9.69 -10.87
N PHE A 40 -9.34 8.53 -10.53
CA PHE A 40 -9.15 7.89 -9.22
C PHE A 40 -7.93 6.97 -9.28
N GLY A 41 -6.76 7.59 -9.13
CA GLY A 41 -5.48 6.89 -9.17
C GLY A 41 -5.18 6.09 -7.90
N PRO A 42 -4.15 5.24 -7.95
CA PRO A 42 -3.88 4.28 -6.89
C PRO A 42 -3.51 4.89 -5.54
N SER A 43 -2.85 6.04 -5.49
CA SER A 43 -2.60 6.73 -4.21
C SER A 43 -3.87 7.23 -3.52
N PHE A 44 -4.97 7.44 -4.26
CA PHE A 44 -6.24 7.85 -3.66
C PHE A 44 -7.04 6.65 -3.20
N PHE A 45 -7.12 5.60 -4.01
CA PHE A 45 -7.94 4.47 -3.65
C PHE A 45 -7.30 3.57 -2.58
N THR A 46 -5.97 3.58 -2.41
CA THR A 46 -5.34 2.94 -1.24
C THR A 46 -5.71 3.64 0.06
N LYS A 47 -5.87 4.97 0.06
CA LYS A 47 -6.40 5.73 1.22
C LYS A 47 -7.84 5.35 1.52
N PHE A 48 -8.67 5.26 0.48
CA PHE A 48 -10.04 4.77 0.64
C PHE A 48 -10.07 3.37 1.27
N LEU A 49 -9.27 2.44 0.76
CA LEU A 49 -9.18 1.07 1.29
C LEU A 49 -8.64 1.04 2.73
N TYR A 50 -7.67 1.88 3.08
CA TYR A 50 -7.19 2.03 4.46
C TYR A 50 -8.33 2.37 5.42
N PHE A 51 -9.10 3.43 5.12
CA PHE A 51 -10.22 3.82 5.99
C PHE A 51 -11.37 2.81 5.97
N ALA A 52 -11.66 2.21 4.82
CA ALA A 52 -12.63 1.11 4.72
C ALA A 52 -12.22 -0.07 5.61
N GLY A 53 -10.93 -0.43 5.61
CA GLY A 53 -10.36 -1.52 6.41
C GLY A 53 -10.47 -1.30 7.92
N LYS A 54 -10.53 -0.05 8.39
CA LYS A 54 -10.79 0.27 9.80
C LYS A 54 -12.24 0.01 10.23
N THR A 55 -13.16 -0.15 9.27
CA THR A 55 -14.59 -0.42 9.52
C THR A 55 -14.97 -1.85 9.15
N VAL A 56 -14.42 -2.36 8.04
CA VAL A 56 -14.64 -3.71 7.51
C VAL A 56 -13.29 -4.42 7.43
N PRO A 57 -12.93 -5.22 8.45
CA PRO A 57 -11.68 -5.98 8.43
C PRO A 57 -11.59 -6.86 7.18
N PRO A 58 -10.41 -7.02 6.58
CA PRO A 58 -10.24 -7.89 5.43
C PRO A 58 -10.53 -9.35 5.78
N ALA A 59 -11.15 -10.10 4.87
CA ALA A 59 -11.42 -11.53 5.06
C ALA A 59 -10.14 -12.35 5.28
N SER A 60 -9.05 -11.94 4.64
CA SER A 60 -7.75 -12.61 4.69
C SER A 60 -6.62 -11.66 4.30
N GLY A 61 -5.40 -12.04 4.66
CA GLY A 61 -4.20 -11.28 4.34
C GLY A 61 -4.03 -10.02 5.18
N PRO A 62 -3.09 -9.15 4.80
CA PRO A 62 -2.77 -7.94 5.58
C PRO A 62 -3.88 -6.89 5.52
N GLU A 63 -3.99 -6.10 6.60
CA GLU A 63 -4.80 -4.88 6.61
C GLU A 63 -4.34 -3.91 5.51
N PRO A 64 -5.26 -3.21 4.82
CA PRO A 64 -4.91 -2.18 3.85
C PRO A 64 -4.09 -1.06 4.49
N LEU A 65 -3.10 -0.56 3.75
CA LEU A 65 -2.19 0.52 4.11
C LEU A 65 -2.08 1.53 2.96
N ILE A 66 -1.54 2.71 3.21
CA ILE A 66 -1.51 3.81 2.25
C ILE A 66 -0.21 3.76 1.42
N LEU A 67 -0.31 3.28 0.19
CA LEU A 67 0.78 3.43 -0.78
C LEU A 67 0.63 4.73 -1.58
N ASP A 68 1.62 5.62 -1.45
CA ASP A 68 1.75 6.80 -2.30
C ASP A 68 3.15 6.95 -2.93
N ARG A 69 3.33 8.00 -3.74
CA ARG A 69 4.58 8.23 -4.46
C ARG A 69 5.78 8.51 -3.54
N PHE A 70 5.56 9.12 -2.38
CA PHE A 70 6.65 9.44 -1.45
C PHE A 70 7.11 8.18 -0.75
N LEU A 71 6.15 7.36 -0.29
CA LEU A 71 6.45 6.07 0.29
C LEU A 71 7.13 5.14 -0.72
N ALA A 72 6.63 5.07 -1.96
CA ALA A 72 7.26 4.27 -3.01
C ALA A 72 8.71 4.72 -3.28
N ARG A 73 8.98 6.03 -3.32
CA ARG A 73 10.35 6.54 -3.48
C ARG A 73 11.24 6.17 -2.30
N ARG A 74 10.74 6.27 -1.07
CA ARG A 74 11.49 5.91 0.12
C ARG A 74 11.86 4.42 0.10
N LEU A 75 10.88 3.56 -0.18
CA LEU A 75 11.10 2.12 -0.30
C LEU A 75 12.07 1.78 -1.43
N ARG A 76 12.02 2.49 -2.56
CA ARG A 76 13.00 2.34 -3.64
C ARG A 76 14.42 2.62 -3.15
N SER A 77 14.63 3.75 -2.46
CA SER A 77 15.96 4.12 -1.96
C SER A 77 16.50 3.09 -0.97
N LEU A 78 15.67 2.63 -0.03
CA LEU A 78 16.06 1.59 0.93
C LEU A 78 16.37 0.25 0.23
N ALA A 79 15.51 -0.18 -0.68
CA ALA A 79 15.70 -1.42 -1.43
C ALA A 79 16.97 -1.37 -2.32
N ALA A 80 17.28 -0.21 -2.91
CA ALA A 80 18.49 -0.05 -3.71
C ALA A 80 19.77 -0.11 -2.86
N VAL A 81 19.75 0.40 -1.61
CA VAL A 81 20.86 0.25 -0.67
C VAL A 81 21.05 -1.22 -0.29
N ALA A 82 19.98 -1.87 0.17
CA ALA A 82 20.03 -3.28 0.56
C ALA A 82 20.43 -4.20 -0.61
N GLY A 83 19.94 -3.91 -1.83
CA GLY A 83 20.28 -4.63 -3.04
C GLY A 83 21.76 -4.59 -3.40
N ARG A 84 22.40 -3.43 -3.21
CA ARG A 84 23.85 -3.27 -3.39
C ARG A 84 24.65 -3.98 -2.31
N GLU A 85 24.26 -3.85 -1.05
CA GLU A 85 24.97 -4.45 0.08
C GLU A 85 24.93 -5.98 0.06
N THR A 86 23.80 -6.56 -0.36
CA THR A 86 23.61 -8.02 -0.46
C THR A 86 24.08 -8.61 -1.79
N GLY A 87 24.30 -7.77 -2.81
CA GLY A 87 24.62 -8.21 -4.17
C GLY A 87 23.43 -8.75 -4.97
N HIS A 88 22.20 -8.70 -4.44
CA HIS A 88 21.00 -9.20 -5.12
C HIS A 88 20.39 -8.24 -6.15
N ASP A 89 20.62 -6.93 -6.01
CA ASP A 89 20.18 -5.89 -6.95
C ASP A 89 21.25 -4.79 -7.04
N PRO A 90 22.45 -5.10 -7.55
CA PRO A 90 23.59 -4.20 -7.49
C PRO A 90 23.41 -2.93 -8.34
N ASP A 91 22.56 -2.97 -9.37
CA ASP A 91 22.24 -1.82 -10.22
C ASP A 91 20.94 -1.09 -9.81
N GLY A 92 20.20 -1.61 -8.82
CA GLY A 92 18.95 -1.01 -8.33
C GLY A 92 17.77 -1.15 -9.30
N SER A 93 17.89 -1.95 -10.36
CA SER A 93 16.87 -2.11 -11.39
C SER A 93 15.61 -2.79 -10.83
N VAL A 94 15.77 -3.76 -9.94
CA VAL A 94 14.65 -4.44 -9.27
C VAL A 94 13.94 -3.46 -8.34
N ALA A 95 14.68 -2.72 -7.50
CA ALA A 95 14.12 -1.69 -6.63
C ALA A 95 13.33 -0.64 -7.43
N ALA A 96 13.88 -0.16 -8.56
CA ALA A 96 13.21 0.81 -9.43
C ALA A 96 11.95 0.25 -10.09
N TRP A 97 11.94 -1.05 -10.43
CA TRP A 97 10.77 -1.70 -11.03
C TRP A 97 9.67 -2.00 -10.02
N VAL A 98 10.00 -2.53 -8.84
CA VAL A 98 9.02 -2.85 -7.77
C VAL A 98 8.38 -1.56 -7.27
N TRP A 99 9.20 -0.58 -6.93
CA TRP A 99 8.79 0.63 -6.23
C TRP A 99 8.65 1.84 -7.15
N ARG A 100 8.03 1.69 -8.32
CA ARG A 100 7.74 2.82 -9.24
C ARG A 100 6.92 3.90 -8.54
N ASP A 101 6.99 5.16 -9.01
CA ASP A 101 6.29 6.30 -8.40
C ASP A 101 4.75 6.31 -8.62
N ARG A 102 4.25 5.41 -9.47
CA ARG A 102 2.88 5.43 -10.00
C ARG A 102 2.49 4.07 -10.57
N ASP A 103 1.21 3.92 -10.88
CA ASP A 103 0.65 2.79 -11.62
C ASP A 103 1.02 1.43 -11.00
N TRP A 104 0.92 1.34 -9.68
CA TRP A 104 1.08 0.07 -8.97
C TRP A 104 0.00 -0.92 -9.43
N SER A 105 0.39 -2.17 -9.65
CA SER A 105 -0.58 -3.23 -9.93
C SER A 105 -1.14 -3.77 -8.60
N PRO A 106 -2.26 -4.50 -8.62
CA PRO A 106 -2.74 -5.21 -7.42
C PRO A 106 -1.65 -6.07 -6.77
N HIS A 107 -0.80 -6.69 -7.58
CA HIS A 107 0.33 -7.47 -7.10
C HIS A 107 1.40 -6.61 -6.40
N ARG A 108 1.78 -5.44 -6.96
CA ARG A 108 2.72 -4.54 -6.28
C ARG A 108 2.17 -4.00 -4.98
N TYR A 109 0.86 -3.76 -4.93
CA TYR A 109 0.20 -3.37 -3.68
C TYR A 109 0.24 -4.50 -2.64
N GLU A 110 0.01 -5.75 -3.04
CA GLU A 110 0.18 -6.90 -2.14
C GLU A 110 1.62 -7.03 -1.62
N VAL A 111 2.63 -6.88 -2.50
CA VAL A 111 4.05 -6.87 -2.08
C VAL A 111 4.32 -5.76 -1.07
N TYR A 112 3.76 -4.58 -1.29
CA TYR A 112 3.83 -3.46 -0.35
C TYR A 112 3.26 -3.81 1.02
N LEU A 113 2.02 -4.34 1.06
CA LEU A 113 1.37 -4.71 2.32
C LEU A 113 2.15 -5.79 3.06
N SER A 114 2.53 -6.86 2.37
CA SER A 114 3.31 -7.96 2.96
C SER A 114 4.64 -7.47 3.52
N PHE A 115 5.33 -6.57 2.82
CA PHE A 115 6.57 -5.98 3.30
C PHE A 115 6.35 -5.14 4.57
N LEU A 116 5.38 -4.20 4.57
CA LEU A 116 5.13 -3.33 5.72
C LEU A 116 4.70 -4.12 6.96
N HIS A 117 3.80 -5.09 6.81
CA HIS A 117 3.36 -5.95 7.92
C HIS A 117 4.50 -6.81 8.46
N SER A 118 5.32 -7.40 7.58
CA SER A 118 6.47 -8.21 7.99
C SER A 118 7.54 -7.35 8.67
N ALA A 119 7.80 -6.16 8.13
CA ALA A 119 8.74 -5.21 8.72
C ALA A 119 8.25 -4.75 10.09
N ALA A 120 6.98 -4.34 10.21
CA ALA A 120 6.37 -3.94 11.48
C ALA A 120 6.50 -5.04 12.55
N ALA A 121 6.23 -6.30 12.19
CA ALA A 121 6.41 -7.44 13.09
C ALA A 121 7.86 -7.62 13.54
N GLN A 122 8.84 -7.42 12.63
CA GLN A 122 10.26 -7.52 12.97
C GLN A 122 10.72 -6.38 13.88
N VAL A 123 10.37 -5.12 13.61
CA VAL A 123 10.75 -4.01 14.49
C VAL A 123 10.06 -4.10 15.85
N ALA A 124 8.80 -4.55 15.90
CA ALA A 124 8.09 -4.76 17.17
C ALA A 124 8.73 -5.85 18.05
N ALA A 125 9.53 -6.76 17.48
CA ALA A 125 10.31 -7.73 18.22
C ALA A 125 11.62 -7.16 18.82
N THR A 126 11.93 -5.88 18.56
CA THR A 126 13.11 -5.19 19.10
C THR A 126 12.73 -4.25 20.25
N ASP A 127 13.63 -4.04 21.21
CA ASP A 127 13.39 -3.17 22.38
C ASP A 127 13.31 -1.67 22.04
N GLY A 128 13.64 -1.29 20.80
CA GLY A 128 13.70 0.11 20.34
C GLY A 128 12.44 0.62 19.67
N TRP A 129 11.42 -0.23 19.46
CA TRP A 129 10.18 0.12 18.78
C TRP A 129 9.00 0.00 19.75
N PRO A 130 7.98 0.89 19.69
CA PRO A 130 6.84 0.79 20.60
C PRO A 130 6.16 -0.58 20.47
N SER A 131 5.85 -1.24 21.59
CA SER A 131 5.26 -2.59 21.59
C SER A 131 3.83 -2.63 21.03
N ASN A 132 3.17 -1.48 20.94
CA ASN A 132 1.88 -1.28 20.29
C ASN A 132 2.01 -0.67 18.88
N ALA A 133 3.22 -0.62 18.32
CA ALA A 133 3.44 0.05 17.07
C ALA A 133 2.78 -0.70 15.92
N SER A 134 1.73 -0.08 15.38
CA SER A 134 1.04 -0.55 14.20
C SER A 134 1.89 -0.33 12.95
N CYS A 135 1.49 -1.00 11.86
CA CYS A 135 2.00 -0.68 10.53
C CYS A 135 1.90 0.83 10.21
N ASP A 136 0.88 1.51 10.73
CA ASP A 136 0.68 2.95 10.57
C ASP A 136 1.84 3.78 11.14
N LEU A 137 2.46 3.36 12.26
CA LEU A 137 3.64 4.04 12.80
C LEU A 137 4.87 3.84 11.90
N LEU A 138 5.03 2.65 11.31
CA LEU A 138 6.11 2.39 10.37
C LEU A 138 5.93 3.17 9.07
N GLU A 139 4.71 3.25 8.54
CA GLU A 139 4.37 4.12 7.40
C GLU A 139 4.72 5.59 7.72
N CYS A 140 4.32 6.08 8.90
CA CYS A 140 4.65 7.43 9.36
C CYS A 140 6.17 7.66 9.43
N ALA A 141 6.93 6.72 10.00
CA ALA A 141 8.39 6.85 10.11
C ALA A 141 9.07 6.89 8.73
N LEU A 142 8.62 6.05 7.81
CA LEU A 142 9.11 6.05 6.43
C LEU A 142 8.76 7.34 5.68
N PHE A 143 7.60 7.92 5.97
CA PHE A 143 7.17 9.18 5.37
C PHE A 143 7.98 10.39 5.87
N HIS A 144 8.26 10.48 7.17
CA HIS A 144 9.00 11.62 7.76
C HIS A 144 10.50 11.59 7.48
N ALA A 145 11.06 10.42 7.16
CA ALA A 145 12.47 10.29 6.78
C ALA A 145 12.74 10.65 5.31
N ALA A 146 11.74 11.13 4.56
CA ALA A 146 11.79 11.43 3.13
C ALA A 146 12.19 12.87 2.80
#